data_AF-A0A149UJM4-F1
#
_entry.id   AF-A0A149UJM4-F1
#
_cell.length_a   1.000
_cell.length_b   1.000
_cell.length_c   1.000
_cell.angle_alpha   90.00
_cell.angle_beta   90.00
_cell.angle_gamma   90.00
#
_symmetry.space_group_name_H-M   'P 1'
#
loop_
_entity.id
_entity.type
_entity.pdbx_description
1 polymer ?
#
loop_
_entity_poly.entity_id
_entity_poly.type
_entity_poly.pdbx_seq_one_letter_code
_entity_poly.pdbx_strand_id
1 'polypeptide(L)'
;MQDVQKTVLSQYACAPSLNALINGWNQAFDPATLIDQWYDQIWNIATAQGYGLDVWGRIVGVQRVLTISSENFLGFAEATDLTEQGFNTAPWYKGTATSSNVSLSDEGFRQLIYAKAMANITDGSVLSLNILLMALFAGQGDAWVEDHGDMSMTYVFNFIPTDAQVSIIQSSGVLPRPAGVAVSYAIRGHA
;
A
#
# COMPACT_ATOMS: atom_id res chain seq x y z
N MET A 1 35.60 -2.59 7.37
CA MET A 1 36.27 -1.58 8.24
C MET A 1 36.61 -0.37 7.39
N GLN A 2 36.28 0.84 7.88
CA GLN A 2 36.64 2.08 7.20
C GLN A 2 38.11 2.42 7.48
N ASP A 3 38.84 2.90 6.47
CA ASP A 3 40.23 3.38 6.59
C ASP A 3 41.25 2.40 7.19
N VAL A 4 41.26 1.13 6.76
CA VAL A 4 42.18 0.10 7.30
C VAL A 4 43.66 0.47 7.16
N GLN A 5 44.02 1.31 6.19
CA GLN A 5 45.41 1.77 6.05
C GLN A 5 45.90 2.59 7.26
N LYS A 6 45.01 3.23 8.03
CA LYS A 6 45.38 3.97 9.24
C LYS A 6 45.82 3.06 10.39
N THR A 7 45.48 1.77 10.35
CA THR A 7 45.87 0.80 11.39
C THR A 7 47.24 0.16 11.12
N VAL A 8 47.79 0.35 9.92
CA VAL A 8 49.10 -0.18 9.51
C VAL A 8 50.21 0.76 9.97
N LEU A 9 51.18 0.25 10.73
CA LEU A 9 52.37 1.03 11.08
C LEU A 9 53.18 1.39 9.82
N SER A 10 53.76 2.59 9.81
CA SER A 10 54.49 3.14 8.65
C SER A 10 55.60 2.22 8.11
N GLN A 11 56.29 1.46 8.98
CA GLN A 11 57.32 0.50 8.57
C GLN A 11 56.81 -0.65 7.70
N TYR A 12 55.50 -0.97 7.76
CA TYR A 12 54.86 -2.02 6.96
C TYR A 12 54.03 -1.48 5.80
N ALA A 13 54.00 -0.16 5.59
CA ALA A 13 53.19 0.46 4.54
C ALA A 13 53.54 -0.05 3.13
N CYS A 14 54.81 -0.43 2.91
CA CYS A 14 55.29 -0.93 1.62
C CYS A 14 55.27 -2.47 1.48
N ALA A 15 54.76 -3.23 2.46
CA ALA A 15 54.73 -4.69 2.43
C ALA A 15 53.52 -5.22 1.62
N PRO A 16 53.70 -5.72 0.38
CA PRO A 16 52.57 -6.01 -0.50
C PRO A 16 51.72 -7.20 -0.03
N SER A 17 52.38 -8.24 0.51
CA SER A 17 51.71 -9.45 1.00
C SER A 17 50.85 -9.19 2.25
N LEU A 18 51.35 -8.39 3.19
CA LEU A 18 50.65 -8.02 4.41
C LEU A 18 49.43 -7.14 4.10
N ASN A 19 49.60 -6.12 3.24
CA ASN A 19 48.50 -5.27 2.80
C ASN A 19 47.43 -6.07 2.02
N ALA A 20 47.85 -7.04 1.19
CA ALA A 20 46.92 -7.92 0.48
C ALA A 20 46.08 -8.78 1.43
N LEU A 21 46.69 -9.38 2.45
CA LEU A 21 45.97 -10.12 3.50
C LEU A 21 44.97 -9.22 4.21
N ILE A 22 45.41 -8.06 4.69
CA ILE A 22 44.57 -7.11 5.42
C ILE A 22 43.37 -6.65 4.58
N ASN A 23 43.59 -6.33 3.31
CA ASN A 23 42.51 -5.95 2.40
C ASN A 23 41.54 -7.11 2.13
N GLY A 24 42.03 -8.33 1.97
CA GLY A 24 41.20 -9.52 1.82
C GLY A 24 40.31 -9.77 3.04
N TRP A 25 40.87 -9.66 4.24
CA TRP A 25 40.11 -9.73 5.50
C TRP A 25 39.10 -8.59 5.63
N ASN A 26 39.48 -7.37 5.23
CA ASN A 26 38.57 -6.23 5.25
C ASN A 26 37.37 -6.47 4.35
N GLN A 27 37.58 -6.92 3.11
CA GLN A 27 36.50 -7.22 2.17
C GLN A 27 35.61 -8.37 2.65
N ALA A 28 36.19 -9.41 3.25
CA ALA A 28 35.43 -10.54 3.77
C ALA A 28 34.49 -10.16 4.93
N PHE A 29 34.84 -9.11 5.70
CA PHE A 29 34.07 -8.67 6.85
C PHE A 29 33.35 -7.34 6.66
N ASP A 30 33.48 -6.65 5.53
CA ASP A 30 32.88 -5.34 5.34
C ASP A 30 31.37 -5.46 5.08
N PRO A 31 30.51 -5.08 6.04
CA PRO A 31 29.07 -5.24 5.88
C PRO A 31 28.45 -4.07 5.10
N ALA A 32 29.24 -3.05 4.70
CA ALA A 32 28.73 -1.82 4.09
C ALA A 32 27.80 -2.11 2.90
N THR A 33 28.24 -2.97 1.98
CA THR A 33 27.43 -3.37 0.81
C THR A 33 26.14 -4.07 1.20
N LEU A 34 26.17 -4.92 2.24
CA LEU A 34 24.98 -5.60 2.75
C LEU A 34 24.03 -4.61 3.44
N ILE A 35 24.56 -3.62 4.15
CA ILE A 35 23.76 -2.55 4.80
C ILE A 35 23.08 -1.70 3.73
N ASP A 36 23.78 -1.33 2.66
CA ASP A 36 23.21 -0.56 1.55
C ASP A 36 22.11 -1.36 0.84
N GLN A 37 22.37 -2.65 0.55
CA GLN A 37 21.36 -3.54 -0.03
C GLN A 37 20.15 -3.70 0.89
N TRP A 38 20.38 -3.86 2.19
CA TRP A 38 19.31 -3.94 3.18
C TRP A 38 18.50 -2.64 3.20
N TYR A 39 19.17 -1.49 3.20
CA TYR A 39 18.51 -0.19 3.17
C TYR A 39 17.65 -0.06 1.92
N ASP A 40 18.16 -0.37 0.74
CA ASP A 40 17.42 -0.24 -0.51
C ASP A 40 16.27 -1.24 -0.64
N GLN A 41 16.45 -2.48 -0.18
CA GLN A 41 15.44 -3.53 -0.34
C GLN A 41 14.38 -3.55 0.76
N ILE A 42 14.70 -3.03 1.95
CA ILE A 42 13.83 -3.13 3.13
C ILE A 42 13.42 -1.75 3.64
N TRP A 43 14.38 -0.84 3.86
CA TRP A 43 14.10 0.39 4.59
C TRP A 43 13.62 1.54 3.69
N ASN A 44 14.17 1.67 2.48
CA ASN A 44 13.80 2.71 1.54
C ASN A 44 12.49 2.33 0.82
N ILE A 45 11.38 2.96 1.19
CA ILE A 45 10.06 2.67 0.64
C ILE A 45 9.97 2.82 -0.89
N ALA A 46 10.79 3.67 -1.51
CA ALA A 46 10.79 3.87 -2.96
C ALA A 46 11.36 2.66 -3.71
N THR A 47 12.30 1.94 -3.12
CA THR A 47 13.02 0.81 -3.74
C THR A 47 12.72 -0.54 -3.08
N ALA A 48 12.05 -0.53 -1.93
CA ALA A 48 11.71 -1.72 -1.18
C ALA A 48 10.85 -2.68 -2.00
N GLN A 49 11.07 -3.98 -1.79
CA GLN A 49 10.45 -5.07 -2.53
C GLN A 49 10.09 -6.22 -1.58
N GLY A 50 9.08 -7.00 -1.95
CA GLY A 50 8.65 -8.19 -1.20
C GLY A 50 8.47 -7.93 0.31
N TYR A 51 9.31 -8.59 1.11
CA TYR A 51 9.28 -8.52 2.58
C TYR A 51 9.49 -7.09 3.12
N GLY A 52 10.32 -6.27 2.47
CA GLY A 52 10.54 -4.88 2.89
C GLY A 52 9.25 -4.07 2.91
N LEU A 53 8.45 -4.20 1.85
CA LEU A 53 7.14 -3.58 1.77
C LEU A 53 6.16 -4.18 2.79
N ASP A 54 6.25 -5.47 3.09
CA ASP A 54 5.40 -6.10 4.11
C ASP A 54 5.68 -5.55 5.52
N VAL A 55 6.94 -5.21 5.82
CA VAL A 55 7.31 -4.51 7.06
C VAL A 55 6.67 -3.12 7.11
N TRP A 56 6.79 -2.34 6.03
CA TRP A 56 6.14 -1.03 5.92
C TRP A 56 4.62 -1.13 6.04
N GLY A 57 4.01 -2.12 5.38
CA GLY A 57 2.59 -2.41 5.48
C GLY A 57 2.16 -2.63 6.92
N ARG A 58 2.91 -3.44 7.68
CA ARG A 58 2.65 -3.66 9.11
C ARG A 58 2.78 -2.39 9.94
N ILE A 59 3.72 -1.51 9.61
CA ILE A 59 3.91 -0.22 10.30
C ILE A 59 2.69 0.69 10.09
N VAL A 60 2.19 0.81 8.86
CA VAL A 60 1.05 1.69 8.54
C VAL A 60 -0.32 1.04 8.80
N GLY A 61 -0.35 -0.28 9.00
CA GLY A 61 -1.55 -1.05 9.31
C GLY A 61 -2.32 -1.60 8.10
N VAL A 62 -1.63 -1.95 7.02
CA VAL A 62 -2.21 -2.60 5.83
C VAL A 62 -1.51 -3.92 5.49
N GLN A 63 -2.24 -4.81 4.80
CA GLN A 63 -1.75 -6.11 4.36
C GLN A 63 -1.73 -6.19 2.84
N ARG A 64 -0.78 -6.96 2.30
CA ARG A 64 -0.62 -7.19 0.85
C ARG A 64 -1.70 -8.09 0.27
N VAL A 65 -2.14 -9.07 1.06
CA VAL A 65 -3.17 -10.02 0.68
C VAL A 65 -4.51 -9.43 1.08
N LEU A 66 -5.33 -9.14 0.08
CA LEU A 66 -6.68 -8.64 0.25
C LEU A 66 -7.67 -9.78 0.03
N THR A 67 -8.66 -9.85 0.92
CA THR A 67 -9.82 -10.74 0.75
C THR A 67 -10.80 -10.06 -0.19
N ILE A 68 -10.98 -10.62 -1.38
CA ILE A 68 -12.01 -10.21 -2.32
C ILE A 68 -13.22 -11.13 -2.12
N SER A 69 -14.42 -10.58 -1.99
CA SER A 69 -15.64 -11.38 -2.17
C SER A 69 -15.70 -11.79 -3.64
N SER A 70 -15.43 -13.06 -3.91
CA SER A 70 -15.24 -13.56 -5.28
C SER A 70 -16.57 -13.76 -6.01
N GLU A 71 -17.70 -13.65 -5.33
CA GLU A 71 -19.00 -13.89 -5.94
C GLU A 71 -19.92 -12.70 -5.66
N ASN A 72 -20.28 -11.99 -6.74
CA ASN A 72 -21.45 -11.13 -6.73
C ASN A 72 -22.68 -12.03 -6.67
N PHE A 73 -23.55 -11.80 -5.69
CA PHE A 73 -24.77 -12.58 -5.50
C PHE A 73 -25.97 -11.66 -5.27
N LEU A 74 -27.15 -12.15 -5.64
CA LEU A 74 -28.40 -11.51 -5.27
C LEU A 74 -28.89 -12.08 -3.93
N GLY A 75 -29.20 -11.20 -2.97
CA GLY A 75 -29.66 -11.55 -1.64
C GLY A 75 -30.64 -10.52 -1.07
N PHE A 76 -31.13 -10.76 0.15
CA PHE A 76 -32.06 -9.87 0.84
C PHE A 76 -31.38 -8.92 1.84
N ALA A 77 -30.07 -9.06 2.04
CA ALA A 77 -29.30 -8.10 2.80
C ALA A 77 -29.07 -6.85 1.94
N GLU A 78 -29.27 -5.68 2.53
CA GLU A 78 -28.97 -4.41 1.87
C GLU A 78 -27.45 -4.30 1.68
N ALA A 79 -27.02 -4.19 0.43
CA ALA A 79 -25.62 -3.91 0.11
C ALA A 79 -25.28 -2.51 0.62
N THR A 80 -24.15 -2.38 1.29
CA THR A 80 -23.64 -1.09 1.81
C THR A 80 -22.32 -0.72 1.16
N ASP A 81 -22.04 -1.40 0.06
CA ASP A 81 -20.76 -1.58 -0.57
C ASP A 81 -20.98 -1.60 -2.10
N LEU A 82 -19.95 -1.28 -2.88
CA LEU A 82 -20.01 -1.12 -4.34
C LEU A 82 -20.24 -2.43 -5.13
N THR A 83 -20.79 -3.46 -4.51
CA THR A 83 -21.03 -4.78 -5.12
C THR A 83 -22.49 -4.95 -5.60
N GLU A 84 -23.28 -3.87 -5.62
CA GLU A 84 -24.69 -3.94 -5.97
C GLU A 84 -24.88 -4.45 -7.41
N GLN A 85 -25.78 -5.42 -7.58
CA GLN A 85 -26.14 -5.96 -8.89
C GLN A 85 -27.65 -5.85 -9.12
N GLY A 86 -28.01 -5.55 -10.36
CA GLY A 86 -29.40 -5.54 -10.80
C GLY A 86 -30.06 -6.92 -10.75
N PHE A 87 -31.39 -6.93 -10.83
CA PHE A 87 -32.14 -8.16 -10.94
C PHE A 87 -31.75 -8.92 -12.22
N ASN A 88 -31.60 -10.25 -12.14
CA ASN A 88 -31.20 -11.12 -13.24
C ASN A 88 -29.77 -10.91 -13.78
N THR A 89 -28.87 -10.30 -13.00
CA THR A 89 -27.45 -10.11 -13.37
C THR A 89 -26.51 -11.06 -12.62
N ALA A 90 -26.87 -11.51 -11.42
CA ALA A 90 -26.07 -12.37 -10.55
C ALA A 90 -26.87 -13.58 -10.03
N PRO A 91 -26.21 -14.71 -9.71
CA PRO A 91 -26.87 -15.86 -9.11
C PRO A 91 -27.39 -15.55 -7.70
N TRP A 92 -28.42 -16.28 -7.26
CA TRP A 92 -28.92 -16.21 -5.88
C TRP A 92 -27.87 -16.66 -4.87
N TYR A 93 -27.82 -16.00 -3.71
CA TYR A 93 -26.94 -16.37 -2.60
C TYR A 93 -27.11 -17.84 -2.19
N LYS A 94 -26.01 -18.59 -2.15
CA LYS A 94 -26.01 -20.04 -1.90
C LYS A 94 -25.75 -20.43 -0.44
N GLY A 95 -25.67 -19.46 0.48
CA GLY A 95 -25.43 -19.71 1.91
C GLY A 95 -23.96 -19.64 2.34
N THR A 96 -23.02 -19.58 1.40
CA THR A 96 -21.58 -19.38 1.66
C THR A 96 -21.01 -18.34 0.72
N ALA A 97 -20.42 -17.27 1.26
CA ALA A 97 -19.65 -16.32 0.46
C ALA A 97 -18.25 -16.89 0.19
N THR A 98 -17.96 -17.22 -1.07
CA THR A 98 -16.61 -17.58 -1.49
C THR A 98 -15.76 -16.31 -1.46
N SER A 99 -14.74 -16.27 -0.60
CA SER A 99 -13.70 -15.24 -0.65
C SER A 99 -12.50 -15.78 -1.41
N SER A 100 -11.95 -14.96 -2.30
CA SER A 100 -10.67 -15.22 -2.97
C SER A 100 -9.64 -14.28 -2.38
N ASN A 101 -8.45 -14.80 -2.12
CA ASN A 101 -7.33 -13.99 -1.67
C ASN A 101 -6.53 -13.54 -2.88
N VAL A 102 -6.40 -12.22 -3.04
CA VAL A 102 -5.56 -11.63 -4.09
C VAL A 102 -4.38 -10.92 -3.43
N SER A 103 -3.17 -11.27 -3.86
CA SER A 103 -1.95 -10.55 -3.46
C SER A 103 -1.69 -9.38 -4.39
N LEU A 104 -1.48 -8.21 -3.82
CA LEU A 104 -1.07 -7.03 -4.58
C LEU A 104 0.38 -7.15 -5.06
N SER A 105 0.64 -6.63 -6.27
CA SER A 105 1.99 -6.42 -6.78
C SER A 105 2.76 -5.43 -5.88
N ASP A 106 4.09 -5.45 -5.95
CA ASP A 106 4.92 -4.51 -5.16
C ASP A 106 4.57 -3.04 -5.44
N GLU A 107 4.29 -2.69 -6.69
CA GLU A 107 3.89 -1.33 -7.05
C GLU A 107 2.52 -0.95 -6.45
N GLY A 108 1.51 -1.80 -6.64
CA GLY A 108 0.18 -1.56 -6.10
C GLY A 108 0.17 -1.52 -4.57
N PHE A 109 0.98 -2.36 -3.93
CA PHE A 109 1.10 -2.38 -2.48
C PHE A 109 1.86 -1.15 -1.95
N ARG A 110 2.88 -0.66 -2.66
CA ARG A 110 3.57 0.59 -2.31
C ARG A 110 2.60 1.79 -2.36
N GLN A 111 1.79 1.88 -3.41
CA GLN A 111 0.74 2.90 -3.51
C GLN A 111 -0.24 2.83 -2.33
N LEU A 112 -0.68 1.62 -1.96
CA LEU A 112 -1.54 1.42 -0.80
C LEU A 112 -0.88 1.88 0.51
N ILE A 113 0.41 1.58 0.71
CA ILE A 113 1.15 2.00 1.91
C ILE A 113 1.23 3.52 1.99
N TYR A 114 1.56 4.21 0.88
CA TYR A 114 1.59 5.67 0.87
C TYR A 114 0.23 6.27 1.19
N ALA A 115 -0.83 5.77 0.54
CA ALA A 115 -2.18 6.24 0.80
C ALA A 115 -2.61 5.98 2.25
N LYS A 116 -2.26 4.83 2.83
CA LYS A 116 -2.56 4.54 4.24
C LYS A 116 -1.76 5.43 5.19
N ALA A 117 -0.49 5.68 4.90
CA ALA A 117 0.32 6.61 5.68
C ALA A 117 -0.32 8.02 5.68
N MET A 118 -0.77 8.50 4.51
CA MET A 118 -1.51 9.76 4.40
C MET A 118 -2.84 9.73 5.16
N ALA A 119 -3.59 8.63 5.05
CA ALA A 119 -4.84 8.42 5.78
C ALA A 119 -4.66 8.51 7.30
N ASN A 120 -3.53 8.03 7.82
CA ASN A 120 -3.25 8.03 9.25
C ASN A 120 -2.86 9.41 9.80
N ILE A 121 -2.37 10.33 8.95
CA ILE A 121 -1.94 11.69 9.34
C ILE A 121 -2.90 12.80 8.86
N THR A 122 -3.97 12.45 8.16
CA THR A 122 -4.91 13.41 7.58
C THR A 122 -5.74 14.12 8.65
N ASP A 123 -6.12 15.35 8.36
CA ASP A 123 -7.08 16.14 9.14
C ASP A 123 -8.55 15.82 8.77
N GLY A 124 -8.77 14.98 7.76
CA GLY A 124 -10.11 14.61 7.28
C GLY A 124 -10.81 15.71 6.49
N SER A 125 -10.12 16.79 6.11
CA SER A 125 -10.69 17.83 5.25
C SER A 125 -10.90 17.32 3.82
N VAL A 126 -11.91 17.85 3.13
CA VAL A 126 -12.20 17.49 1.72
C VAL A 126 -10.96 17.64 0.83
N LEU A 127 -10.14 18.67 1.05
CA LEU A 127 -8.89 18.87 0.32
C LEU A 127 -7.90 17.71 0.55
N SER A 128 -7.64 17.36 1.81
CA SER A 128 -6.72 16.27 2.17
C SER A 128 -7.22 14.92 1.64
N LEU A 129 -8.53 14.68 1.71
CA LEU A 129 -9.14 13.46 1.20
C LEU A 129 -9.06 13.39 -0.33
N ASN A 130 -9.24 14.49 -1.05
CA ASN A 130 -9.07 14.53 -2.50
C ASN A 130 -7.61 14.26 -2.90
N ILE A 131 -6.62 14.80 -2.16
CA ILE A 131 -5.20 14.48 -2.38
C ILE A 131 -4.94 12.98 -2.20
N LEU A 132 -5.53 12.37 -1.16
CA LEU A 132 -5.44 10.94 -0.92
C LEU A 132 -6.04 10.12 -2.07
N LEU A 133 -7.23 10.49 -2.56
CA LEU A 133 -7.86 9.84 -3.71
C LEU A 133 -7.01 9.93 -4.96
N MET A 134 -6.41 11.11 -5.23
CA MET A 134 -5.49 11.30 -6.34
C MET A 134 -4.27 10.39 -6.23
N ALA A 135 -3.72 10.21 -5.03
CA ALA A 135 -2.57 9.33 -4.83
C ALA A 135 -2.90 7.84 -5.02
N LEU A 136 -4.11 7.41 -4.68
CA LEU A 136 -4.52 6.01 -4.74
C LEU A 136 -5.06 5.60 -6.11
N PHE A 137 -5.71 6.51 -6.84
CA PHE A 137 -6.37 6.25 -8.12
C PHE A 137 -5.78 7.03 -9.31
N ALA A 138 -4.56 7.57 -9.17
CA ALA A 138 -3.88 8.30 -10.23
C ALA A 138 -3.93 7.53 -11.57
N GLY A 139 -4.51 8.16 -12.59
CA GLY A 139 -4.58 7.62 -13.95
C GLY A 139 -5.72 6.64 -14.22
N GLN A 140 -6.62 6.39 -13.26
CA GLN A 140 -7.75 5.46 -13.43
C GLN A 140 -9.10 6.16 -13.68
N GLY A 141 -9.18 7.45 -13.40
CA GLY A 141 -10.36 8.29 -13.60
C GLY A 141 -10.48 9.35 -12.51
N ASP A 142 -11.55 10.13 -12.57
CA ASP A 142 -11.80 11.17 -11.57
C ASP A 142 -12.40 10.55 -10.30
N ALA A 143 -11.88 10.95 -9.15
CA ALA A 143 -12.42 10.61 -7.85
C ALA A 143 -12.38 11.85 -6.94
N TRP A 144 -13.46 12.11 -6.22
CA TRP A 144 -13.55 13.25 -5.30
C TRP A 144 -14.45 12.94 -4.11
N VAL A 145 -14.37 13.78 -3.09
CA VAL A 145 -15.29 13.79 -1.95
C VAL A 145 -16.33 14.88 -2.13
N GLU A 146 -17.60 14.51 -1.94
CA GLU A 146 -18.72 15.43 -1.77
C GLU A 146 -19.06 15.54 -0.29
N ASP A 147 -19.04 16.76 0.24
CA ASP A 147 -19.56 17.07 1.57
C ASP A 147 -20.99 17.60 1.42
N HIS A 148 -21.93 17.00 2.13
CA HIS A 148 -23.35 17.36 2.08
C HIS A 148 -23.73 18.43 3.11
N GLY A 149 -22.83 18.77 4.04
CA GLY A 149 -23.08 19.75 5.09
C GLY A 149 -24.04 19.28 6.19
N ASP A 150 -24.41 18.00 6.22
CA ASP A 150 -25.36 17.39 7.16
C ASP A 150 -24.74 16.25 8.00
N MET A 151 -23.44 16.35 8.30
CA MET A 151 -22.64 15.28 8.91
C MET A 151 -22.64 14.00 8.07
N SER A 152 -22.79 14.12 6.75
CA SER A 152 -22.53 13.05 5.80
C SER A 152 -21.60 13.50 4.67
N MET A 153 -20.84 12.55 4.15
CA MET A 153 -19.96 12.74 3.00
C MET A 153 -20.00 11.51 2.10
N THR A 154 -19.73 11.73 0.81
CA THR A 154 -19.68 10.66 -0.18
C THR A 154 -18.37 10.69 -0.94
N TYR A 155 -17.70 9.54 -1.01
CA TYR A 155 -16.62 9.31 -1.96
C TYR A 155 -17.23 8.95 -3.31
N VAL A 156 -17.00 9.79 -4.31
CA VAL A 156 -17.52 9.62 -5.67
C VAL A 156 -16.41 9.18 -6.60
N PHE A 157 -16.68 8.11 -7.35
CA PHE A 157 -15.79 7.57 -8.38
C PHE A 157 -16.47 7.71 -9.75
N ASN A 158 -15.79 8.36 -10.71
CA ASN A 158 -16.23 8.50 -12.10
C ASN A 158 -15.55 7.46 -13.01
N PHE A 159 -15.35 6.26 -12.48
CA PHE A 159 -14.86 5.08 -13.19
C PHE A 159 -15.33 3.84 -12.44
N ILE A 160 -15.29 2.68 -13.11
CA ILE A 160 -15.65 1.40 -12.49
C ILE A 160 -14.38 0.84 -11.83
N PRO A 161 -14.33 0.76 -10.49
CA PRO A 161 -13.18 0.17 -9.82
C PRO A 161 -13.12 -1.34 -10.10
N THR A 162 -11.91 -1.86 -10.29
CA THR A 162 -11.68 -3.31 -10.36
C THR A 162 -11.95 -3.98 -9.01
N ASP A 163 -12.22 -5.29 -9.00
CA ASP A 163 -12.50 -6.05 -7.76
C ASP A 163 -11.40 -5.86 -6.69
N ALA A 164 -10.13 -5.77 -7.11
CA ALA A 164 -9.02 -5.49 -6.21
C ALA A 164 -9.11 -4.08 -5.59
N GLN A 165 -9.53 -3.07 -6.37
CA GLN A 165 -9.72 -1.70 -5.87
C GLN A 165 -10.95 -1.58 -4.98
N VAL A 166 -12.03 -2.29 -5.29
CA VAL A 166 -13.20 -2.39 -4.40
C VAL A 166 -12.77 -2.95 -3.05
N SER A 167 -11.94 -4.00 -3.03
CA SER A 167 -11.38 -4.55 -1.79
C SER A 167 -10.45 -3.55 -1.07
N ILE A 168 -9.68 -2.74 -1.80
CA ILE A 168 -8.91 -1.64 -1.19
C ILE A 168 -9.85 -0.61 -0.55
N ILE A 169 -10.87 -0.15 -1.25
CA ILE A 169 -11.84 0.85 -0.75
C ILE A 169 -12.53 0.35 0.52
N GLN A 170 -12.95 -0.91 0.54
CA GLN A 170 -13.81 -1.46 1.58
C GLN A 170 -13.07 -2.10 2.74
N SER A 171 -12.01 -2.87 2.47
CA SER A 171 -11.37 -3.74 3.45
C SER A 171 -10.03 -3.21 3.97
N SER A 172 -9.34 -2.35 3.22
CA SER A 172 -8.00 -1.90 3.62
C SER A 172 -8.01 -0.80 4.71
N GLY A 173 -9.16 -0.15 4.93
CA GLY A 173 -9.26 1.00 5.83
C GLY A 173 -8.40 2.20 5.39
N VAL A 174 -8.07 2.30 4.10
CA VAL A 174 -7.27 3.38 3.54
C VAL A 174 -8.04 4.68 3.40
N LEU A 175 -9.36 4.62 3.19
CA LEU A 175 -10.20 5.80 3.09
C LEU A 175 -10.63 6.24 4.50
N PRO A 176 -10.21 7.43 4.97
CA PRO A 176 -10.54 7.90 6.30
C PRO A 176 -12.03 8.16 6.44
N ARG A 177 -12.54 7.89 7.64
CA ARG A 177 -13.87 8.32 8.07
C ARG A 177 -13.72 9.38 9.17
N PRO A 178 -14.03 10.65 8.89
CA PRO A 178 -14.04 11.69 9.92
C PRO A 178 -14.98 11.34 11.07
N ALA A 179 -14.59 11.74 12.29
CA ALA A 179 -15.37 11.43 13.48
C ALA A 179 -16.75 12.10 13.43
N GLY A 180 -17.81 11.32 13.68
CA GLY A 180 -19.19 11.82 13.68
C GLY A 180 -19.79 12.03 12.29
N VAL A 181 -19.08 11.69 11.21
CA VAL A 181 -19.58 11.82 9.84
C VAL A 181 -19.97 10.45 9.27
N ALA A 182 -21.13 10.38 8.62
CA ALA A 182 -21.56 9.23 7.83
C ALA A 182 -20.84 9.24 6.48
N VAL A 183 -20.23 8.12 6.11
CA VAL A 183 -19.49 7.97 4.85
C VAL A 183 -20.23 6.99 3.96
N SER A 184 -20.50 7.39 2.72
CA SER A 184 -20.99 6.51 1.66
C SER A 184 -20.07 6.54 0.45
N TYR A 185 -20.23 5.56 -0.44
CA TYR A 185 -19.50 5.43 -1.69
C TYR A 185 -20.49 5.47 -2.85
N ALA A 186 -20.15 6.16 -3.94
CA ALA A 186 -20.99 6.22 -5.13
C ALA A 186 -20.14 6.12 -6.40
N ILE A 187 -20.61 5.32 -7.35
CA ILE A 187 -20.06 5.30 -8.71
C ILE A 187 -20.98 6.14 -9.60
N ARG A 188 -20.49 7.29 -10.07
CA ARG A 188 -21.22 8.13 -11.04
C ARG A 188 -20.63 7.88 -12.42
N GLY A 189 -21.18 6.91 -13.13
CA GLY A 189 -20.73 6.56 -14.49
C GLY A 189 -21.78 5.86 -15.34
N HIS A 190 -23.03 5.78 -14.88
CA HIS A 190 -24.14 5.16 -15.63
C HIS A 190 -25.00 6.23 -16.30
N ALA A 191 -24.83 6.33 -17.62
CA ALA A 191 -25.94 6.49 -18.56
C ALA A 191 -26.23 5.11 -19.17
#